data_AF-A0A957AX08-F1
#
_entry.id   AF-A0A957AX08-F1
#
_cell.length_a   1.000
_cell.length_b   1.000
_cell.length_c   1.000
_cell.angle_alpha   90.00
_cell.angle_beta   90.00
_cell.angle_gamma   90.00
#
_symmetry.space_group_name_H-M   'P 1'
#
loop_
_entity.id
_entity.type
_entity.pdbx_description
1 polymer ?
#
loop_
_entity_poly.entity_id
_entity_poly.type
_entity_poly.pdbx_seq_one_letter_code
_entity_poly.pdbx_strand_id
1 'polypeptide(L)'
;MSDEHRFEEEEFTTEFNGQTVLRIIRQGLNHWPLMMLFLFSISIVSALDSYFTFLSKRIMDEGIIAGNAEVLVRIIIQYGLLMFLQAIMVFGFITCAGMLSERVQYDLRKTMFGRLQELSLSYFDRTPVGWLMSRVTSDTQRVGDLVSWGFLDVTWGFTNITTALIFMFLISWKMALVVLVMIPVLIVVASVFKKKILVEYRKVRKLNSKITGSYNENITGVRVVKSLRREEENLREFGELSNNMYKAGFRAAWLSALFLPTVLLITSLGVGSVIVYGGYQYQMGAMTVGGIQAFISYIFFMMWPVQEMARVYAEMQQSIASGERIFSLIDAVPEIQNQSGASDPGSIRGDIAFDHVDFYYEDDKPVLTDFNLTIKQGETIALVGPTGAGKSTLVNLICRFYEPKNGRILIAGRDYRTLTLHAIHSRIGMVLQTPHLFSGTVMENLRYGRLDA
;
A
#
# COMPACT_ATOMS: atom_id res chain seq x y z
N MET A 1 32.70 -4.55 -7.87
CA MET A 1 31.79 -4.54 -9.04
C MET A 1 30.72 -5.58 -8.80
N SER A 2 29.80 -5.34 -7.87
CA SER A 2 28.82 -6.32 -7.38
C SER A 2 27.38 -5.80 -7.44
N ASP A 3 27.08 -4.91 -8.38
CA ASP A 3 25.81 -4.17 -8.40
C ASP A 3 24.81 -4.64 -9.48
N GLU A 4 25.09 -5.67 -10.26
CA GLU A 4 24.26 -5.96 -11.45
C GLU A 4 23.04 -6.86 -11.21
N HIS A 5 22.95 -7.63 -10.11
CA HIS A 5 21.73 -8.41 -9.81
C HIS A 5 21.36 -8.36 -8.32
N ARG A 6 21.09 -7.15 -7.81
CA ARG A 6 20.04 -7.03 -6.77
C ARG A 6 18.73 -7.48 -7.42
N PHE A 7 17.88 -8.18 -6.66
CA PHE A 7 16.49 -8.49 -7.02
C PHE A 7 15.99 -7.40 -7.98
N GLU A 8 15.83 -7.72 -9.27
CA GLU A 8 15.13 -6.83 -10.18
C GLU A 8 13.77 -6.70 -9.51
N GLU A 9 13.50 -5.52 -8.95
CA GLU A 9 12.18 -5.21 -8.46
C GLU A 9 11.31 -5.44 -9.69
N GLU A 10 10.57 -6.56 -9.72
CA GLU A 10 9.63 -6.85 -10.80
C GLU A 10 8.93 -5.51 -11.02
N GLU A 11 9.23 -4.86 -12.15
CA GLU A 11 8.59 -3.61 -12.49
C GLU A 11 7.17 -4.06 -12.76
N PHE A 12 6.36 -4.06 -11.68
CA PHE A 12 4.94 -4.24 -11.74
C PHE A 12 4.46 -3.02 -12.52
N THR A 13 4.52 -3.17 -13.84
CA THR A 13 3.91 -2.26 -14.78
C THR A 13 2.51 -2.07 -14.28
N THR A 14 2.08 -0.82 -14.22
CA THR A 14 0.79 -0.37 -13.68
C THR A 14 -0.36 -0.80 -14.60
N GLU A 15 -0.30 -2.01 -15.15
CA GLU A 15 -1.39 -2.68 -15.81
C GLU A 15 -2.32 -3.23 -14.73
N PHE A 16 -3.59 -2.90 -14.87
CA PHE A 16 -4.62 -3.20 -13.90
C PHE A 16 -4.77 -4.73 -13.73
N ASN A 17 -4.18 -5.28 -12.67
CA ASN A 17 -4.33 -6.70 -12.33
C ASN A 17 -5.62 -6.92 -11.51
N GLY A 18 -6.70 -7.29 -12.20
CA GLY A 18 -7.99 -7.59 -11.56
C GLY A 18 -7.92 -8.71 -10.52
N GLN A 19 -6.96 -9.64 -10.63
CA GLN A 19 -6.77 -10.72 -9.65
C GLN A 19 -6.23 -10.19 -8.32
N THR A 20 -5.29 -9.24 -8.35
CA THR A 20 -4.77 -8.58 -7.14
C THR A 20 -5.89 -7.85 -6.41
N VAL A 21 -6.73 -7.11 -7.14
CA VAL A 21 -7.88 -6.39 -6.57
C VAL A 21 -8.82 -7.36 -5.86
N LEU A 22 -9.17 -8.48 -6.50
CA LEU A 22 -10.00 -9.52 -5.90
C LEU A 22 -9.38 -10.10 -4.62
N ARG A 23 -8.08 -10.35 -4.61
CA ARG A 23 -7.37 -10.84 -3.41
C ARG A 23 -7.35 -9.81 -2.28
N ILE A 24 -7.20 -8.52 -2.59
CA ILE A 24 -7.29 -7.42 -1.61
C ILE A 24 -8.69 -7.39 -1.00
N ILE A 25 -9.74 -7.39 -1.83
CA ILE A 25 -11.14 -7.37 -1.37
C ILE A 25 -11.44 -8.60 -0.51
N ARG A 26 -10.89 -9.77 -0.87
CA ARG A 26 -11.05 -11.00 -0.09
C ARG A 26 -10.51 -10.87 1.34
N GLN A 27 -9.47 -10.07 1.57
CA GLN A 27 -8.98 -9.82 2.93
C GLN A 27 -10.05 -9.10 3.78
N GLY A 28 -10.79 -8.16 3.19
CA GLY A 28 -11.92 -7.49 3.86
C GLY A 28 -13.10 -8.42 4.10
N LEU A 29 -13.40 -9.30 3.15
CA LEU A 29 -14.49 -10.28 3.24
C LEU A 29 -14.29 -11.30 4.37
N ASN A 30 -13.05 -11.58 4.78
CA ASN A 30 -12.79 -12.40 5.97
C ASN A 30 -13.42 -11.80 7.24
N HIS A 31 -13.61 -10.48 7.27
CA HIS A 31 -14.25 -9.71 8.34
C HIS A 31 -15.57 -9.08 7.88
N TRP A 32 -16.34 -9.81 7.07
CA TRP A 32 -17.57 -9.32 6.43
C TRP A 32 -18.59 -8.63 7.38
N PRO A 33 -18.77 -9.01 8.66
CA PRO A 33 -19.74 -8.31 9.52
C PRO A 33 -19.35 -6.86 9.78
N LEU A 34 -18.05 -6.60 10.00
CA LEU A 34 -17.54 -5.23 10.15
C LEU A 34 -17.69 -4.46 8.86
N MET A 35 -17.40 -5.11 7.73
CA MET A 35 -17.52 -4.51 6.40
C MET A 35 -18.96 -4.09 6.10
N MET A 36 -19.92 -5.01 6.30
CA MET A 36 -21.34 -4.73 6.10
C MET A 36 -21.85 -3.64 7.05
N LEU A 37 -21.43 -3.65 8.31
CA LEU A 37 -21.86 -2.67 9.29
C LEU A 37 -21.38 -1.26 8.94
N PHE A 38 -20.10 -1.08 8.58
CA PHE A 38 -19.62 0.25 8.21
C PHE A 38 -20.25 0.73 6.89
N LEU A 39 -20.40 -0.15 5.88
CA LEU A 39 -21.02 0.18 4.60
C LEU A 39 -22.50 0.58 4.77
N PHE A 40 -23.22 -0.10 5.66
CA PHE A 40 -24.58 0.24 6.03
C PHE A 40 -24.64 1.60 6.73
N SER A 41 -23.80 1.81 7.75
CA SER A 41 -23.75 3.07 8.50
C SER A 41 -23.41 4.26 7.61
N ILE A 42 -22.40 4.17 6.73
CA ILE A 42 -22.04 5.26 5.83
C ILE A 42 -23.14 5.53 4.79
N SER A 43 -23.83 4.49 4.31
CA SER A 43 -24.97 4.66 3.40
C SER A 43 -26.11 5.42 4.07
N ILE A 44 -26.40 5.14 5.34
CA ILE A 44 -27.40 5.89 6.12
C ILE A 44 -26.96 7.34 6.30
N VAL A 45 -25.72 7.58 6.72
CA VAL A 45 -25.19 8.94 6.92
C VAL A 45 -25.33 9.75 5.64
N SER A 46 -24.94 9.16 4.51
CA SER A 46 -25.02 9.79 3.20
C SER A 46 -26.47 10.08 2.76
N ALA A 47 -27.40 9.15 3.01
CA ALA A 47 -28.81 9.38 2.74
C ALA A 47 -29.42 10.47 3.64
N LEU A 48 -28.99 10.52 4.91
CA LEU A 48 -29.40 11.55 5.87
C LEU A 48 -28.90 12.94 5.44
N ASP A 49 -27.67 13.07 4.93
CA ASP A 49 -27.16 14.34 4.41
C ASP A 49 -28.06 14.93 3.32
N SER A 50 -28.45 14.09 2.35
CA SER A 50 -29.41 14.48 1.31
C SER A 50 -30.77 14.82 1.91
N TYR A 51 -31.25 14.02 2.86
CA TYR A 51 -32.53 14.29 3.52
C TYR A 51 -32.52 15.59 4.34
N PHE A 52 -31.42 15.96 5.00
CA PHE A 52 -31.29 17.24 5.69
C PHE A 52 -31.45 18.42 4.75
N THR A 53 -30.88 18.32 3.54
CA THR A 53 -31.08 19.34 2.50
C THR A 53 -32.55 19.45 2.10
N PHE A 54 -33.26 18.32 1.99
CA PHE A 54 -34.71 18.32 1.78
C PHE A 54 -35.50 18.85 2.97
N LEU A 55 -35.08 18.62 4.22
CA LEU A 55 -35.70 19.23 5.39
C LEU A 55 -35.51 20.75 5.40
N SER A 56 -34.34 21.26 5.00
CA SER A 56 -34.12 22.70 4.84
C SER A 56 -35.09 23.34 3.84
N LYS A 57 -35.41 22.64 2.73
CA LYS A 57 -36.48 23.02 1.80
C LYS A 57 -37.81 23.22 2.53
N ARG A 58 -38.21 22.24 3.35
CA ARG A 58 -39.48 22.27 4.09
C ARG A 58 -39.50 23.34 5.17
N ILE A 59 -38.38 23.57 5.87
CA ILE A 59 -38.23 24.67 6.83
C ILE A 59 -38.53 26.01 6.14
N MET A 60 -37.97 26.23 4.95
CA MET A 60 -38.21 27.44 4.17
C MET A 60 -39.68 27.55 3.71
N ASP A 61 -40.19 26.51 3.05
CA ASP A 61 -41.51 26.55 2.41
C ASP A 61 -42.67 26.49 3.42
N GLU A 62 -42.67 25.52 4.33
CA GLU A 62 -43.78 25.22 5.23
C GLU A 62 -43.65 25.92 6.60
N GLY A 63 -42.44 26.29 7.00
CA GLY A 63 -42.18 26.98 8.26
C GLY A 63 -42.14 28.49 8.11
N ILE A 64 -41.06 28.98 7.49
CA ILE A 64 -40.72 30.41 7.44
C ILE A 64 -41.68 31.19 6.54
N ILE A 65 -41.82 30.78 5.27
CA ILE A 65 -42.64 31.52 4.29
C ILE A 65 -44.13 31.41 4.62
N ALA A 66 -44.58 30.24 5.08
CA ALA A 66 -45.97 30.04 5.49
C ALA A 66 -46.31 30.62 6.88
N GLY A 67 -45.32 31.07 7.65
CA GLY A 67 -45.52 31.63 9.00
C GLY A 67 -46.01 30.62 10.04
N ASN A 68 -45.82 29.31 9.81
CA ASN A 68 -46.34 28.26 10.67
C ASN A 68 -45.30 27.77 11.68
N ALA A 69 -45.32 28.37 12.87
CA ALA A 69 -44.39 28.05 13.96
C ALA A 69 -44.49 26.58 14.44
N GLU A 70 -45.68 25.98 14.39
CA GLU A 70 -45.87 24.60 14.85
C GLU A 70 -45.18 23.60 13.91
N VAL A 71 -45.35 23.78 12.60
CA VAL A 71 -44.68 22.96 11.58
C VAL A 71 -43.17 23.15 11.63
N LEU A 72 -42.71 24.39 11.84
CA LEU A 72 -41.29 24.70 11.99
C LEU A 72 -40.67 23.95 13.19
N VAL A 73 -41.30 24.01 14.37
CA VAL A 73 -40.81 23.30 15.57
C VAL A 73 -40.80 21.79 15.33
N ARG A 74 -41.84 21.23 14.69
CA ARG A 74 -41.90 19.81 14.35
C ARG A 74 -40.74 19.38 13.44
N ILE A 75 -40.44 20.16 12.41
CA ILE A 75 -39.33 19.88 11.49
C ILE A 75 -37.98 20.00 12.21
N ILE A 76 -37.80 20.99 13.09
CA ILE A 76 -36.56 21.16 13.88
C ILE A 76 -36.36 19.98 14.84
N ILE A 77 -37.42 19.50 15.51
CA ILE A 77 -37.33 18.31 16.38
C ILE A 77 -36.95 17.08 15.54
N GLN A 78 -37.58 16.90 14.38
CA GLN A 78 -37.23 15.82 13.46
C GLN A 78 -35.76 15.92 13.00
N TYR A 79 -35.29 17.12 12.66
CA TYR A 79 -33.91 17.38 12.29
C TYR A 79 -32.95 16.99 13.43
N GLY A 80 -33.24 17.40 14.66
CA GLY A 80 -32.45 17.07 15.85
C GLY A 80 -32.37 15.56 16.13
N LEU A 81 -33.48 14.84 16.03
CA LEU A 81 -33.52 13.38 16.19
C LEU A 81 -32.70 12.65 15.13
N LEU A 82 -32.79 13.08 13.87
CA LEU A 82 -32.02 12.52 12.78
C LEU A 82 -30.54 12.84 12.89
N MET A 83 -30.19 14.01 13.42
CA MET A 83 -28.79 14.38 13.67
C MET A 83 -28.17 13.52 14.78
N PHE A 84 -28.94 13.17 15.80
CA PHE A 84 -28.53 12.19 16.82
C PHE A 84 -28.31 10.79 16.20
N LEU A 85 -29.24 10.34 15.36
CA LEU A 85 -29.07 9.09 14.60
C LEU A 85 -27.83 9.12 13.71
N GLN A 86 -27.60 10.23 13.00
CA GLN A 86 -26.42 10.42 12.16
C GLN A 86 -25.14 10.32 12.99
N ALA A 87 -25.07 10.95 14.17
CA ALA A 87 -23.91 10.86 15.06
C ALA A 87 -23.60 9.42 15.49
N ILE A 88 -24.64 8.62 15.80
CA ILE A 88 -24.48 7.18 16.10
C ILE A 88 -23.92 6.44 14.89
N MET A 89 -24.45 6.69 13.69
CA MET A 89 -23.99 6.03 12.47
C MET A 89 -22.56 6.45 12.10
N VAL A 90 -22.19 7.71 12.34
CA VAL A 90 -20.81 8.20 12.17
C VAL A 90 -19.87 7.46 13.10
N PHE A 91 -20.21 7.38 14.39
CA PHE A 91 -19.44 6.60 15.35
C PHE A 91 -19.32 5.12 14.94
N GLY A 92 -20.43 4.55 14.44
CA GLY A 92 -20.51 3.18 13.94
C GLY A 92 -19.54 2.91 12.79
N PHE A 93 -19.60 3.71 11.72
CA PHE A 93 -18.71 3.47 10.58
C PHE A 93 -17.25 3.76 10.91
N ILE A 94 -16.93 4.80 11.70
CA ILE A 94 -15.54 5.13 12.08
C ILE A 94 -14.93 3.96 12.86
N THR A 95 -15.67 3.46 13.85
CA THR A 95 -15.19 2.35 14.69
C THR A 95 -15.04 1.07 13.86
N CYS A 96 -16.03 0.74 13.03
CA CYS A 96 -16.00 -0.50 12.25
C CYS A 96 -14.96 -0.48 11.12
N ALA A 97 -14.82 0.64 10.40
CA ALA A 97 -13.80 0.80 9.36
C ALA A 97 -12.39 0.78 9.97
N GLY A 98 -12.17 1.45 11.10
CA GLY A 98 -10.90 1.42 11.83
C GLY A 98 -10.54 0.01 12.31
N MET A 99 -11.48 -0.69 12.95
CA MET A 99 -11.28 -2.08 13.37
C MET A 99 -11.01 -3.01 12.19
N LEU A 100 -11.69 -2.82 11.05
CA LEU A 100 -11.46 -3.59 9.84
C LEU A 100 -10.04 -3.37 9.29
N SER A 101 -9.59 -2.11 9.19
CA SER A 101 -8.23 -1.79 8.72
C SER A 101 -7.19 -2.53 9.55
N GLU A 102 -7.27 -2.40 10.88
CA GLU A 102 -6.31 -3.01 11.80
C GLU A 102 -6.33 -4.54 11.75
N ARG A 103 -7.51 -5.17 11.64
CA ARG A 103 -7.62 -6.63 11.53
C ARG A 103 -7.00 -7.16 10.22
N VAL A 104 -7.29 -6.49 9.10
CA VAL A 104 -6.69 -6.84 7.80
C VAL A 104 -5.17 -6.69 7.85
N GLN A 105 -4.68 -5.58 8.42
CA GLN A 105 -3.24 -5.37 8.61
C GLN A 105 -2.61 -6.46 9.48
N TYR A 106 -3.25 -6.82 10.59
CA TYR A 106 -2.79 -7.86 11.50
C TYR A 106 -2.70 -9.22 10.79
N ASP A 107 -3.75 -9.63 10.08
CA ASP A 107 -3.79 -10.93 9.39
C ASP A 107 -2.73 -11.02 8.29
N LEU A 108 -2.55 -9.94 7.51
CA LEU A 108 -1.50 -9.87 6.49
C LEU A 108 -0.11 -9.93 7.12
N ARG A 109 0.15 -9.16 8.18
CA ARG A 109 1.44 -9.20 8.91
C ARG A 109 1.73 -10.57 9.49
N LYS A 110 0.74 -11.20 10.11
CA LYS A 110 0.86 -12.55 10.67
C LYS A 110 1.19 -13.58 9.59
N THR A 111 0.47 -13.53 8.47
CA THR A 111 0.66 -14.47 7.35
C THR A 111 2.04 -14.29 6.72
N MET A 112 2.44 -13.04 6.43
CA MET A 112 3.76 -12.77 5.86
C MET A 112 4.89 -13.11 6.81
N PHE A 113 4.76 -12.80 8.10
CA PHE A 113 5.79 -13.14 9.08
C PHE A 113 5.92 -14.66 9.24
N GLY A 114 4.80 -15.39 9.25
CA GLY A 114 4.82 -16.86 9.20
C GLY A 114 5.54 -17.37 7.96
N ARG A 115 5.22 -16.82 6.77
CA ARG A 115 5.88 -17.22 5.53
C ARG A 115 7.38 -16.92 5.53
N LEU A 116 7.81 -15.77 6.08
CA LEU A 116 9.24 -15.44 6.21
C LEU A 116 10.01 -16.49 7.03
N GLN A 117 9.39 -17.11 8.02
CA GLN A 117 10.04 -18.17 8.81
C GLN A 117 10.21 -19.49 8.04
N GLU A 118 9.44 -19.69 6.97
CA GLU A 118 9.50 -20.90 6.13
C GLU A 118 10.47 -20.75 4.95
N LEU A 119 10.78 -19.52 4.53
CA LEU A 119 11.62 -19.26 3.36
C LEU A 119 13.09 -19.64 3.62
N SER A 120 13.75 -20.11 2.57
CA SER A 120 15.16 -20.51 2.59
C SER A 120 16.09 -19.31 2.74
N LEU A 121 17.31 -19.55 3.24
CA LEU A 121 18.35 -18.51 3.37
C LEU A 121 18.62 -17.78 2.04
N SER A 122 18.55 -18.51 0.91
CA SER A 122 18.71 -17.95 -0.44
C SER A 122 17.76 -16.79 -0.73
N TYR A 123 16.55 -16.80 -0.17
CA TYR A 123 15.60 -15.71 -0.32
C TYR A 123 16.10 -14.43 0.37
N PHE A 124 16.68 -14.56 1.57
CA PHE A 124 17.20 -13.44 2.35
C PHE A 124 18.51 -12.87 1.78
N ASP A 125 19.34 -13.71 1.17
CA ASP A 125 20.58 -13.27 0.53
C ASP A 125 20.30 -12.45 -0.75
N ARG A 126 19.18 -12.75 -1.44
CA ARG A 126 18.76 -12.03 -2.67
C ARG A 126 17.86 -10.83 -2.40
N THR A 127 17.14 -10.83 -1.27
CA THR A 127 16.11 -9.82 -1.00
C THR A 127 16.60 -8.81 0.03
N PRO A 128 16.66 -7.50 -0.30
CA PRO A 128 17.10 -6.48 0.65
C PRO A 128 16.21 -6.44 1.90
N VAL A 129 16.80 -6.34 3.09
CA VAL A 129 16.04 -6.26 4.36
C VAL A 129 15.03 -5.10 4.35
N GLY A 130 15.42 -3.94 3.79
CA GLY A 130 14.51 -2.79 3.65
C GLY A 130 13.29 -3.07 2.76
N TRP A 131 13.45 -3.92 1.75
CA TRP A 131 12.35 -4.38 0.90
C TRP A 131 11.34 -5.15 1.75
N LEU A 132 11.80 -6.15 2.52
CA LEU A 132 10.96 -6.97 3.41
C LEU A 132 10.23 -6.14 4.46
N MET A 133 10.95 -5.24 5.11
CA MET A 133 10.37 -4.36 6.14
C MET A 133 9.26 -3.48 5.58
N SER A 134 9.41 -2.93 4.38
CA SER A 134 8.37 -2.12 3.73
C SER A 134 7.07 -2.90 3.48
N ARG A 135 7.17 -4.20 3.11
CA ARG A 135 6.00 -5.04 2.81
C ARG A 135 5.20 -5.32 4.08
N VAL A 136 5.91 -5.69 5.16
CA VAL A 136 5.30 -5.99 6.47
C VAL A 136 4.76 -4.75 7.17
N THR A 137 5.28 -3.55 6.88
CA THR A 137 4.86 -2.32 7.56
C THR A 137 3.91 -1.48 6.73
N SER A 138 4.43 -0.77 5.73
CA SER A 138 3.72 0.27 4.98
C SER A 138 2.78 -0.29 3.92
N ASP A 139 3.15 -1.38 3.24
CA ASP A 139 2.30 -1.95 2.20
C ASP A 139 1.05 -2.58 2.82
N THR A 140 1.16 -3.28 3.97
CA THR A 140 -0.03 -3.81 4.65
C THR A 140 -0.99 -2.72 5.06
N GLN A 141 -0.45 -1.59 5.54
CA GLN A 141 -1.24 -0.44 5.93
C GLN A 141 -2.04 0.10 4.74
N ARG A 142 -1.39 0.32 3.59
CA ARG A 142 -2.08 0.76 2.37
C ARG A 142 -3.18 -0.18 1.90
N VAL A 143 -2.96 -1.50 2.02
CA VAL A 143 -3.99 -2.49 1.68
C VAL A 143 -5.15 -2.45 2.68
N GLY A 144 -4.86 -2.37 3.98
CA GLY A 144 -5.89 -2.23 5.03
C GLY A 144 -6.72 -0.96 4.88
N ASP A 145 -6.06 0.17 4.62
CA ASP A 145 -6.70 1.47 4.44
C ASP A 145 -7.56 1.51 3.16
N LEU A 146 -7.10 0.91 2.06
CA LEU A 146 -7.93 0.79 0.86
C LEU A 146 -9.22 0.00 1.12
N VAL A 147 -9.12 -1.16 1.78
CA VAL A 147 -10.25 -2.06 2.06
C VAL A 147 -11.26 -1.43 3.04
N SER A 148 -10.80 -0.53 3.91
CA SER A 148 -11.63 0.15 4.91
C SER A 148 -12.07 1.53 4.42
N TRP A 149 -11.18 2.53 4.51
CA TRP A 149 -11.43 3.93 4.16
C TRP A 149 -11.68 4.13 2.68
N GLY A 150 -10.94 3.44 1.80
CA GLY A 150 -11.17 3.54 0.35
C GLY A 150 -12.57 3.07 -0.07
N PHE A 151 -13.03 1.92 0.44
CA PHE A 151 -14.39 1.42 0.19
C PHE A 151 -15.47 2.29 0.84
N LEU A 152 -15.20 2.84 2.02
CA LEU A 152 -16.07 3.79 2.70
C LEU A 152 -16.28 5.03 1.84
N ASP A 153 -15.20 5.65 1.35
CA ASP A 153 -15.24 6.87 0.56
C ASP A 153 -15.96 6.65 -0.80
N VAL A 154 -15.74 5.51 -1.45
CA VAL A 154 -16.47 5.14 -2.68
C VAL A 154 -17.95 4.98 -2.42
N THR A 155 -18.32 4.32 -1.32
CA THR A 155 -19.72 4.06 -0.96
C THR A 155 -20.42 5.35 -0.54
N TRP A 156 -19.74 6.20 0.23
CA TRP A 156 -20.20 7.54 0.56
C TRP A 156 -20.43 8.37 -0.70
N GLY A 157 -19.42 8.46 -1.59
CA GLY A 157 -19.54 9.27 -2.79
C GLY A 157 -20.65 8.80 -3.72
N PHE A 158 -20.76 7.48 -3.94
CA PHE A 158 -21.81 6.88 -4.76
C PHE A 158 -23.21 7.09 -4.16
N THR A 159 -23.38 6.80 -2.86
CA THR A 159 -24.67 6.96 -2.18
C THR A 159 -25.08 8.42 -2.11
N ASN A 160 -24.13 9.33 -1.91
CA ASN A 160 -24.39 10.76 -1.81
C ASN A 160 -24.92 11.30 -3.13
N ILE A 161 -24.18 11.08 -4.23
CA ILE A 161 -24.60 11.52 -5.56
C ILE A 161 -25.95 10.90 -5.93
N THR A 162 -26.13 9.61 -5.67
CA THR A 162 -27.38 8.89 -6.01
C THR A 162 -28.58 9.44 -5.21
N THR A 163 -28.44 9.60 -3.89
CA THR A 163 -29.53 10.10 -3.04
C THR A 163 -29.85 11.56 -3.32
N ALA A 164 -28.83 12.41 -3.53
CA ALA A 164 -29.02 13.80 -3.94
C ALA A 164 -29.81 13.89 -5.25
N LEU A 165 -29.43 13.11 -6.27
CA LEU A 165 -30.16 13.05 -7.54
C LEU A 165 -31.60 12.61 -7.35
N ILE A 166 -31.87 11.57 -6.54
CA ILE A 166 -33.23 11.11 -6.24
C ILE A 166 -34.07 12.26 -5.67
N PHE A 167 -33.59 12.96 -4.64
CA PHE A 167 -34.33 14.09 -4.07
C PHE A 167 -34.50 15.25 -5.06
N MET A 168 -33.51 15.52 -5.90
CA MET A 168 -33.63 16.54 -6.94
C MET A 168 -34.69 16.18 -7.98
N PHE A 169 -34.77 14.92 -8.42
CA PHE A 169 -35.82 14.44 -9.32
C PHE A 169 -37.21 14.51 -8.67
N LEU A 170 -37.31 14.23 -7.36
CA LEU A 170 -38.55 14.39 -6.60
C LEU A 170 -39.02 15.85 -6.50
N ILE A 171 -38.08 16.81 -6.41
CA ILE A 171 -38.43 18.25 -6.36
C ILE A 171 -38.79 18.76 -7.76
N SER A 172 -37.92 18.54 -8.77
CA SER A 172 -38.19 18.91 -10.16
C SER A 172 -37.25 18.18 -11.11
N TRP A 173 -37.79 17.25 -11.89
CA TRP A 173 -37.04 16.49 -12.87
C TRP A 173 -36.35 17.36 -13.94
N LYS A 174 -36.97 18.49 -14.34
CA LYS A 174 -36.40 19.41 -15.35
C LYS A 174 -35.13 20.07 -14.84
N MET A 175 -35.15 20.53 -13.59
CA MET A 175 -34.00 21.15 -12.93
C MET A 175 -32.91 20.12 -12.62
N ALA A 176 -33.31 18.90 -12.23
CA ALA A 176 -32.37 17.80 -11.97
C ALA A 176 -31.54 17.46 -13.21
N LEU A 177 -32.15 17.44 -14.41
CA LEU A 177 -31.42 17.22 -15.67
C LEU A 177 -30.38 18.31 -15.95
N VAL A 178 -30.67 19.58 -15.63
CA VAL A 178 -29.71 20.69 -15.79
C VAL A 178 -28.48 20.46 -14.91
N VAL A 179 -28.68 20.06 -13.65
CA VAL A 179 -27.56 19.79 -12.73
C VAL A 179 -26.84 18.48 -13.07
N LEU A 180 -27.55 17.46 -13.56
CA LEU A 180 -26.95 16.19 -13.96
C LEU A 180 -25.87 16.38 -15.04
N VAL A 181 -26.06 17.32 -15.98
CA VAL A 181 -25.08 17.66 -17.03
C VAL A 181 -23.78 18.25 -16.44
N MET A 182 -23.85 18.90 -15.27
CA MET A 182 -22.69 19.47 -14.61
C MET A 182 -21.74 18.39 -14.05
N ILE A 183 -22.28 17.23 -13.66
CA ILE A 183 -21.50 16.15 -13.02
C ILE A 183 -20.41 15.59 -13.96
N PRO A 184 -20.72 15.16 -15.22
CA PRO A 184 -19.70 14.74 -16.17
C PRO A 184 -18.64 15.81 -16.44
N VAL A 185 -19.03 17.08 -16.50
CA VAL A 185 -18.09 18.20 -16.71
C VAL A 185 -17.10 18.30 -15.56
N LEU A 186 -17.59 18.23 -14.31
CA LEU A 186 -16.72 18.23 -13.12
C LEU A 186 -15.77 17.04 -13.11
N ILE A 187 -16.24 15.83 -13.44
CA ILE A 187 -15.41 14.61 -13.50
C ILE A 187 -14.31 14.76 -14.55
N VAL A 188 -14.63 15.24 -15.75
CA VAL A 188 -13.65 15.44 -16.83
C VAL A 188 -12.61 16.47 -16.43
N VAL A 189 -13.03 17.61 -15.87
CA VAL A 189 -12.12 18.68 -15.41
C VAL A 189 -11.21 18.16 -14.31
N ALA A 190 -11.75 17.50 -13.27
CA ALA A 190 -10.96 16.92 -12.19
C ALA A 190 -9.93 15.91 -12.71
N SER A 191 -10.34 15.03 -13.64
CA SER A 191 -9.46 14.02 -14.24
C SER A 191 -8.31 14.66 -15.04
N VAL A 192 -8.59 15.70 -15.82
CA VAL A 192 -7.57 16.43 -16.60
C VAL A 192 -6.59 17.14 -15.69
N PHE A 193 -7.07 17.86 -14.67
CA PHE A 193 -6.21 18.55 -13.71
C PHE A 193 -5.32 17.57 -12.95
N LYS A 194 -5.91 16.49 -12.40
CA LYS A 194 -5.17 15.43 -11.72
C LYS A 194 -4.05 14.86 -12.59
N LYS A 195 -4.34 14.52 -13.85
CA LYS A 195 -3.33 14.00 -14.78
C LYS A 195 -2.17 14.98 -14.98
N LYS A 196 -2.47 16.26 -15.23
CA LYS A 196 -1.44 17.29 -15.42
C LYS A 196 -0.60 17.53 -14.15
N ILE A 197 -1.27 17.63 -13.00
CA ILE A 197 -0.63 17.81 -11.68
C ILE A 197 0.33 16.65 -11.39
N LEU A 198 -0.11 15.40 -11.58
CA LEU A 198 0.71 14.21 -11.36
C LEU A 198 1.96 14.18 -12.25
N VAL A 199 1.86 14.60 -13.51
CA VAL A 199 3.00 14.66 -14.43
C VAL A 199 4.08 15.62 -13.93
N GLU A 200 3.70 16.82 -13.49
CA GLU A 200 4.67 17.79 -12.96
C GLU A 200 5.24 17.34 -11.60
N TYR A 201 4.43 16.77 -10.71
CA TYR A 201 4.95 16.20 -9.44
C TYR A 201 5.90 15.01 -9.65
N ARG A 202 5.71 14.20 -10.70
CA ARG A 202 6.68 13.15 -11.08
C ARG A 202 8.02 13.77 -11.50
N LYS A 203 8.01 14.89 -12.23
CA LYS A 203 9.24 15.63 -12.57
C LYS A 203 9.92 16.18 -11.33
N VAL A 204 9.16 16.79 -10.41
CA VAL A 204 9.69 17.27 -9.11
C VAL A 204 10.37 16.13 -8.36
N ARG A 205 9.72 14.96 -8.25
CA ARG A 205 10.30 13.80 -7.57
C ARG A 205 11.60 13.32 -8.22
N LYS A 206 11.64 13.24 -9.55
CA LYS A 206 12.85 12.86 -10.31
C LYS A 206 13.99 13.86 -10.11
N LEU A 207 13.69 15.16 -10.12
CA LEU A 207 14.69 16.22 -9.91
C LEU A 207 15.19 16.24 -8.46
N ASN A 208 14.30 16.02 -7.49
CA ASN A 208 14.68 15.90 -6.09
C ASN A 208 15.68 14.75 -5.87
N SER A 209 15.47 13.58 -6.49
CA SER A 209 16.44 12.47 -6.44
C SER A 209 17.82 12.87 -6.99
N LYS A 210 17.87 13.63 -8.09
CA LYS A 210 19.14 14.14 -8.64
C LYS A 210 19.82 15.14 -7.69
N ILE A 211 19.04 16.03 -7.09
CA ILE A 211 19.53 17.00 -6.10
C ILE A 211 20.11 16.28 -4.88
N THR A 212 19.41 15.28 -4.35
CA THR A 212 19.91 14.46 -3.23
C THR A 212 21.20 13.72 -3.60
N GLY A 213 21.28 13.16 -4.82
CA GLY A 213 22.49 12.54 -5.33
C GLY A 213 23.67 13.52 -5.41
N SER A 214 23.43 14.71 -5.99
CA SER A 214 24.43 15.78 -6.09
C SER A 214 24.88 16.26 -4.71
N TYR A 215 23.97 16.38 -3.73
CA TYR A 215 24.32 16.67 -2.34
C TYR A 215 25.29 15.63 -1.77
N ASN A 216 24.96 14.34 -1.92
CA ASN A 216 25.76 13.25 -1.39
C ASN A 216 27.16 13.22 -2.02
N GLU A 217 27.26 13.39 -3.34
CA GLU A 217 28.52 13.46 -4.06
C GLU A 217 29.38 14.65 -3.62
N ASN A 218 28.80 15.86 -3.53
CA ASN A 218 29.51 17.07 -3.12
C ASN A 218 30.01 17.00 -1.66
N ILE A 219 29.20 16.44 -0.75
CA ILE A 219 29.57 16.32 0.67
C ILE A 219 30.64 15.25 0.85
N THR A 220 30.45 14.07 0.24
CA THR A 220 31.42 12.96 0.34
C THR A 220 32.75 13.33 -0.33
N GLY A 221 32.66 14.03 -1.46
CA GLY A 221 33.79 14.52 -2.25
C GLY A 221 34.36 15.88 -1.80
N VAL A 222 33.95 16.43 -0.64
CA VAL A 222 34.28 17.82 -0.27
C VAL A 222 35.78 18.12 -0.31
N ARG A 223 36.64 17.16 0.05
CA ARG A 223 38.10 17.33 -0.03
C ARG A 223 38.59 17.52 -1.47
N VAL A 224 38.01 16.81 -2.42
CA VAL A 224 38.33 16.92 -3.86
C VAL A 224 37.81 18.23 -4.43
N VAL A 225 36.58 18.62 -4.06
CA VAL A 225 35.99 19.89 -4.48
C VAL A 225 36.86 21.07 -4.00
N LYS A 226 37.29 21.04 -2.73
CA LYS A 226 38.16 22.07 -2.15
C LYS A 226 39.57 22.06 -2.73
N SER A 227 40.18 20.90 -2.95
CA SER A 227 41.54 20.82 -3.49
C SER A 227 41.62 21.29 -4.95
N LEU A 228 40.57 21.05 -5.74
CA LEU A 228 40.45 21.48 -7.14
C LEU A 228 39.79 22.86 -7.31
N ARG A 229 39.40 23.53 -6.22
CA ARG A 229 38.71 24.84 -6.21
C ARG A 229 37.46 24.88 -7.11
N ARG A 230 36.64 23.83 -7.06
CA ARG A 230 35.45 23.65 -7.92
C ARG A 230 34.14 24.20 -7.32
N GLU A 231 34.20 24.97 -6.23
CA GLU A 231 32.99 25.39 -5.51
C GLU A 231 31.99 26.16 -6.38
N GLU A 232 32.45 27.10 -7.20
CA GLU A 232 31.58 27.90 -8.07
C GLU A 232 30.95 27.07 -9.19
N GLU A 233 31.72 26.16 -9.80
CA GLU A 233 31.22 25.28 -10.86
C GLU A 233 30.16 24.33 -10.32
N ASN A 234 30.44 23.69 -9.18
CA ASN A 234 29.49 22.79 -8.53
C ASN A 234 28.24 23.54 -8.05
N LEU A 235 28.38 24.80 -7.60
CA LEU A 235 27.23 25.65 -7.29
C LEU A 235 26.38 25.95 -8.53
N ARG A 236 27.01 26.18 -9.70
CA ARG A 236 26.30 26.40 -10.97
C ARG A 236 25.52 25.16 -11.38
N GLU A 237 26.17 24.00 -11.41
CA GLU A 237 25.54 22.70 -11.72
C GLU A 237 24.35 22.42 -10.77
N PHE A 238 24.55 22.65 -9.46
CA PHE A 238 23.49 22.51 -8.46
C PHE A 238 22.35 23.52 -8.65
N GLY A 239 22.69 24.75 -9.04
CA GLY A 239 21.74 25.82 -9.36
C GLY A 239 20.84 25.47 -10.53
N GLU A 240 21.36 24.82 -11.57
CA GLU A 240 20.56 24.33 -12.70
C GLU A 240 19.55 23.26 -12.27
N LEU A 241 19.98 22.28 -11.48
CA LEU A 241 19.11 21.24 -10.93
C LEU A 241 17.99 21.86 -10.07
N SER A 242 18.37 22.78 -9.18
CA SER A 242 17.44 23.47 -8.27
C SER A 242 16.44 24.33 -9.04
N ASN A 243 16.88 25.07 -10.06
CA ASN A 243 16.00 25.90 -10.90
C ASN A 243 15.02 25.03 -11.72
N ASN A 244 15.48 23.89 -12.23
CA ASN A 244 14.59 22.94 -12.92
C ASN A 244 13.53 22.38 -11.96
N MET A 245 13.92 22.05 -10.73
CA MET A 245 12.96 21.60 -9.70
C MET A 245 11.97 22.72 -9.36
N TYR A 246 12.44 23.96 -9.21
CA TYR A 246 11.59 25.13 -8.99
C TYR A 246 10.56 25.30 -10.12
N LYS A 247 10.97 25.25 -11.39
CA LYS A 247 10.05 25.39 -12.54
C LYS A 247 8.98 24.29 -12.55
N ALA A 248 9.37 23.04 -12.30
CA ALA A 248 8.42 21.92 -12.24
C ALA A 248 7.48 22.04 -11.02
N GLY A 249 8.03 22.41 -9.85
CA GLY A 249 7.27 22.61 -8.62
C GLY A 249 6.28 23.76 -8.72
N PHE A 250 6.70 24.88 -9.32
CA PHE A 250 5.84 26.03 -9.58
C PHE A 250 4.68 25.64 -10.51
N ARG A 251 4.95 24.93 -11.61
CA ARG A 251 3.88 24.45 -12.52
C ARG A 251 2.90 23.51 -11.81
N ALA A 252 3.41 22.58 -11.00
CA ALA A 252 2.56 21.68 -10.21
C ALA A 252 1.68 22.45 -9.22
N ALA A 253 2.28 23.39 -8.48
CA ALA A 253 1.57 24.24 -7.52
C ALA A 253 0.54 25.15 -8.20
N TRP A 254 0.88 25.74 -9.35
CA TRP A 254 -0.02 26.58 -10.12
C TRP A 254 -1.23 25.81 -10.66
N LEU A 255 -1.00 24.60 -11.21
CA LEU A 255 -2.10 23.72 -11.65
C LEU A 255 -2.99 23.31 -10.47
N SER A 256 -2.40 23.01 -9.31
CA SER A 256 -3.13 22.69 -8.08
C SER A 256 -3.97 23.88 -7.60
N ALA A 257 -3.39 25.08 -7.59
CA ALA A 257 -4.05 26.31 -7.20
C ALA A 257 -5.19 26.70 -8.16
N LEU A 258 -5.07 26.38 -9.45
CA LEU A 258 -6.10 26.67 -10.46
C LEU A 258 -7.28 25.69 -10.43
N PHE A 259 -7.11 24.50 -9.83
CA PHE A 259 -8.15 23.48 -9.77
C PHE A 259 -9.40 23.96 -9.03
N LEU A 260 -9.25 24.43 -7.78
CA LEU A 260 -10.38 24.83 -6.94
C LEU A 260 -11.17 26.02 -7.54
N PRO A 261 -10.53 27.10 -8.05
CA PRO A 261 -11.23 28.15 -8.78
C PRO A 261 -11.98 27.65 -10.02
N THR A 262 -11.41 26.71 -10.78
CA THR A 262 -12.08 26.14 -11.96
C THR A 262 -13.34 25.38 -11.57
N VAL A 263 -13.26 24.56 -10.51
CA VAL A 263 -14.43 23.86 -9.96
C VAL A 263 -15.47 24.86 -9.47
N LEU A 264 -15.06 25.90 -8.74
CA LEU A 264 -15.97 26.92 -8.23
C LEU A 264 -16.68 27.67 -9.37
N LEU A 265 -15.98 28.00 -10.46
CA LEU A 265 -16.60 28.61 -11.64
C LEU A 265 -17.67 27.72 -12.27
N ILE A 266 -17.41 26.42 -12.42
CA ILE A 266 -18.39 25.45 -12.94
C ILE A 266 -19.61 25.37 -12.01
N THR A 267 -19.37 25.28 -10.71
CA THR A 267 -20.41 25.26 -9.67
C THR A 267 -21.23 26.56 -9.69
N SER A 268 -20.60 27.72 -9.80
CA SER A 268 -21.27 29.02 -9.90
C SER A 268 -22.13 29.14 -11.16
N LEU A 269 -21.68 28.61 -12.30
CA LEU A 269 -22.50 28.53 -13.52
C LEU A 269 -23.71 27.62 -13.33
N GLY A 270 -23.54 26.49 -12.64
CA GLY A 270 -24.64 25.60 -12.26
C GLY A 270 -25.66 26.28 -11.36
N VAL A 271 -25.20 26.97 -10.33
CA VAL A 271 -26.05 27.77 -9.42
C VAL A 271 -26.75 28.89 -10.18
N GLY A 272 -26.05 29.63 -11.04
CA GLY A 272 -26.65 30.67 -11.88
C GLY A 272 -27.75 30.11 -12.80
N SER A 273 -27.52 28.94 -13.40
CA SER A 273 -28.51 28.25 -14.22
C SER A 273 -29.76 27.85 -13.42
N VAL A 274 -29.56 27.35 -12.19
CA VAL A 274 -30.65 27.04 -11.25
C VAL A 274 -31.41 28.28 -10.83
N ILE A 275 -30.75 29.41 -10.58
CA ILE A 275 -31.41 30.66 -10.20
C ILE A 275 -32.26 31.20 -11.37
N VAL A 276 -31.71 31.23 -12.59
CA VAL A 276 -32.43 31.74 -13.77
C VAL A 276 -33.61 30.84 -14.11
N TYR A 277 -33.37 29.54 -14.27
CA TYR A 277 -34.42 28.60 -14.68
C TYR A 277 -35.41 28.30 -13.55
N GLY A 278 -34.93 28.19 -12.31
CA GLY A 278 -35.75 28.04 -11.12
C GLY A 278 -36.60 29.27 -10.83
N GLY A 279 -36.06 30.48 -11.04
CA GLY A 279 -36.81 31.74 -10.94
C GLY A 279 -37.94 31.83 -11.95
N TYR A 280 -37.70 31.41 -13.20
CA TYR A 280 -38.75 31.29 -14.22
C TYR A 280 -39.84 30.29 -13.80
N GLN A 281 -39.46 29.10 -13.31
CA GLN A 281 -40.45 28.12 -12.81
C GLN A 281 -41.21 28.60 -11.57
N TYR A 282 -40.57 29.38 -10.70
CA TYR A 282 -41.22 29.99 -9.53
C TYR A 282 -42.31 30.98 -9.97
N GLN A 283 -42.05 31.83 -10.96
CA GLN A 283 -43.05 32.75 -11.52
C GLN A 283 -44.25 32.00 -12.14
N MET A 284 -44.01 30.80 -12.70
CA MET A 284 -45.08 29.93 -13.23
C MET A 284 -45.79 29.10 -12.15
N GLY A 285 -45.42 29.22 -10.88
CA GLY A 285 -45.97 28.41 -9.77
C GLY A 285 -45.53 26.94 -9.77
N ALA A 286 -44.55 26.56 -10.60
CA ALA A 286 -44.04 25.19 -10.72
C ALA A 286 -42.89 24.87 -9.75
N MET A 287 -42.38 25.88 -9.02
CA MET A 287 -41.26 25.75 -8.09
C MET A 287 -41.49 26.63 -6.85
N THR A 288 -40.92 26.25 -5.71
CA THR A 288 -40.92 27.04 -4.47
C THR A 288 -39.55 27.66 -4.20
N VAL A 289 -39.50 28.69 -3.34
CA VAL A 289 -38.23 29.32 -2.92
C VAL A 289 -37.33 28.32 -2.20
N GLY A 290 -37.90 27.49 -1.31
CA GLY A 290 -37.18 26.39 -0.68
C GLY A 290 -36.67 25.38 -1.70
N GLY A 291 -37.43 25.11 -2.77
CA GLY A 291 -37.01 24.27 -3.88
C GLY A 291 -35.72 24.78 -4.54
N ILE A 292 -35.68 26.07 -4.90
CA ILE A 292 -34.47 26.70 -5.48
C ILE A 292 -33.29 26.60 -4.50
N GLN A 293 -33.50 26.92 -3.22
CA GLN A 293 -32.45 26.82 -2.21
C GLN A 293 -31.92 25.39 -2.06
N ALA A 294 -32.80 24.38 -2.07
CA ALA A 294 -32.39 22.98 -2.01
C ALA A 294 -31.51 22.58 -3.21
N PHE A 295 -31.87 23.01 -4.42
CA PHE A 295 -31.04 22.78 -5.61
C PHE A 295 -29.65 23.41 -5.48
N ILE A 296 -29.56 24.64 -4.97
CA ILE A 296 -28.28 25.31 -4.71
C ILE A 296 -27.46 24.53 -3.69
N SER A 297 -28.07 24.08 -2.59
CA SER A 297 -27.40 23.28 -1.56
C SER A 297 -26.91 21.93 -2.08
N TYR A 298 -27.72 21.21 -2.87
CA TYR A 298 -27.32 19.96 -3.50
C TYR A 298 -26.12 20.13 -4.46
N ILE A 299 -26.08 21.24 -5.22
CA ILE A 299 -24.94 21.56 -6.09
C ILE A 299 -23.64 21.67 -5.29
N PHE A 300 -23.64 22.43 -4.18
CA PHE A 300 -22.45 22.57 -3.34
C PHE A 300 -22.07 21.25 -2.65
N PHE A 301 -23.07 20.47 -2.23
CA PHE A 301 -22.84 19.21 -1.54
C PHE A 301 -22.20 18.16 -2.45
N MET A 302 -22.65 18.06 -3.71
CA MET A 302 -22.11 17.12 -4.71
C MET A 302 -20.68 17.44 -5.17
N MET A 303 -20.15 18.64 -4.87
CA MET A 303 -18.78 19.01 -5.22
C MET A 303 -17.74 18.13 -4.50
N TRP A 304 -17.97 17.81 -3.23
CA TRP A 304 -17.03 17.08 -2.39
C TRP A 304 -16.86 15.60 -2.80
N PRO A 305 -17.94 14.82 -2.99
CA PRO A 305 -17.86 13.44 -3.49
C PRO A 305 -17.02 13.29 -4.77
N VAL A 306 -17.20 14.19 -5.73
CA VAL A 306 -16.47 14.13 -7.01
C VAL A 306 -14.97 14.25 -6.81
N GLN A 307 -14.53 15.10 -5.86
CA GLN A 307 -13.12 15.26 -5.53
C GLN A 307 -12.56 14.02 -4.83
N GLU A 308 -13.30 13.47 -3.87
CA GLU A 308 -12.87 12.28 -3.13
C GLU A 308 -12.77 11.04 -4.02
N MET A 309 -13.71 10.82 -4.95
CA MET A 309 -13.61 9.70 -5.89
C MET A 309 -12.30 9.72 -6.69
N ALA A 310 -11.82 10.91 -7.06
CA ALA A 310 -10.53 11.05 -7.73
C ALA A 310 -9.36 10.73 -6.79
N ARG A 311 -9.40 11.14 -5.52
CA ARG A 311 -8.38 10.79 -4.52
C ARG A 311 -8.32 9.28 -4.29
N VAL A 312 -9.47 8.64 -4.04
CA VAL A 312 -9.56 7.20 -3.79
C VAL A 312 -9.05 6.39 -4.99
N TYR A 313 -9.35 6.82 -6.23
CA TYR A 313 -8.79 6.15 -7.41
C TYR A 313 -7.26 6.16 -7.43
N ALA A 314 -6.61 7.25 -6.99
CA ALA A 314 -5.14 7.29 -6.92
C ALA A 314 -4.60 6.36 -5.82
N GLU A 315 -5.27 6.32 -4.68
CA GLU A 315 -4.93 5.45 -3.55
C GLU A 315 -5.08 3.98 -3.91
N MET A 316 -6.18 3.62 -4.59
CA MET A 316 -6.42 2.28 -5.12
C MET A 316 -5.26 1.78 -5.98
N GLN A 317 -4.74 2.61 -6.89
CA GLN A 317 -3.60 2.24 -7.74
C GLN A 317 -2.32 1.96 -6.92
N GLN A 318 -2.05 2.75 -5.88
CA GLN A 318 -0.90 2.51 -5.01
C GLN A 318 -1.06 1.25 -4.17
N SER A 319 -2.26 1.02 -3.65
CA SER A 319 -2.58 -0.15 -2.85
C SER A 319 -2.61 -1.44 -3.67
N ILE A 320 -2.96 -1.39 -4.97
CA ILE A 320 -2.81 -2.53 -5.89
C ILE A 320 -1.34 -2.93 -6.00
N ALA A 321 -0.44 -1.98 -6.27
CA ALA A 321 1.00 -2.27 -6.35
C ALA A 321 1.56 -2.77 -5.00
N SER A 322 1.09 -2.22 -3.88
CA SER A 322 1.41 -2.75 -2.53
C SER A 322 0.88 -4.17 -2.33
N GLY A 323 -0.32 -4.46 -2.81
CA GLY A 323 -0.92 -5.80 -2.77
C GLY A 323 -0.13 -6.82 -3.59
N GLU A 324 0.32 -6.47 -4.80
CA GLU A 324 1.16 -7.35 -5.63
C GLU A 324 2.43 -7.79 -4.91
N ARG A 325 3.11 -6.83 -4.27
CA ARG A 325 4.31 -7.11 -3.48
C ARG A 325 4.05 -7.94 -2.22
N ILE A 326 2.90 -7.74 -1.59
CA ILE A 326 2.48 -8.55 -0.44
C ILE A 326 2.21 -9.98 -0.89
N PHE A 327 1.46 -10.15 -1.98
CA PHE A 327 1.10 -11.47 -2.46
C PHE A 327 2.30 -12.21 -3.06
N SER A 328 3.26 -11.52 -3.68
CA SER A 328 4.51 -12.16 -4.10
C SER A 328 5.32 -12.71 -2.91
N LEU A 329 5.30 -12.03 -1.76
CA LEU A 329 5.91 -12.57 -0.54
C LEU A 329 5.09 -13.73 0.07
N ILE A 330 3.77 -13.62 0.14
CA ILE A 330 2.90 -14.68 0.69
C ILE A 330 2.98 -15.95 -0.16
N ASP A 331 3.05 -15.80 -1.47
CA ASP A 331 3.07 -16.91 -2.42
C ASP A 331 4.49 -17.43 -2.71
N ALA A 332 5.52 -16.79 -2.14
CA ALA A 332 6.90 -17.24 -2.28
C ALA A 332 7.04 -18.68 -1.76
N VAL A 333 7.65 -19.53 -2.59
CA VAL A 333 7.89 -20.94 -2.28
C VAL A 333 9.35 -21.09 -1.82
N PRO A 334 9.64 -21.75 -0.68
CA PRO A 334 11.00 -22.00 -0.26
C PRO A 334 11.76 -22.82 -1.31
N GLU A 335 12.98 -22.41 -1.64
CA GLU A 335 13.80 -23.10 -2.66
C GLU A 335 14.24 -24.48 -2.15
N ILE A 336 14.57 -24.57 -0.86
CA ILE A 336 14.99 -25.80 -0.20
C ILE A 336 13.84 -26.33 0.66
N GLN A 337 13.38 -27.54 0.35
CA GLN A 337 12.30 -28.22 1.08
C GLN A 337 12.67 -29.68 1.35
N ASN A 338 11.98 -30.30 2.31
CA ASN A 338 12.09 -31.73 2.54
C ASN A 338 11.60 -32.48 1.30
N GLN A 339 12.40 -33.42 0.79
CA GLN A 339 11.97 -34.29 -0.28
C GLN A 339 10.84 -35.21 0.20
N SER A 340 9.98 -35.67 -0.72
CA SER A 340 8.97 -36.68 -0.41
C SER A 340 9.63 -37.96 0.11
N GLY A 341 9.30 -38.36 1.34
CA GLY A 341 9.93 -39.51 2.00
C GLY A 341 11.18 -39.17 2.82
N ALA A 342 11.53 -37.88 2.97
CA ALA A 342 12.59 -37.48 3.88
C ALA A 342 12.25 -37.87 5.33
N SER A 343 13.22 -38.43 6.06
CA SER A 343 13.02 -38.97 7.40
C SER A 343 14.05 -38.48 8.40
N ASP A 344 13.74 -38.55 9.69
CA ASP A 344 14.72 -38.34 10.74
C ASP A 344 15.53 -39.63 10.93
N PRO A 345 16.87 -39.62 10.72
CA PRO A 345 17.71 -40.80 10.87
C PRO A 345 17.97 -41.19 12.34
N GLY A 346 17.46 -40.43 13.31
CA GLY A 346 17.76 -40.56 14.74
C GLY A 346 19.11 -39.97 15.12
N SER A 347 20.17 -40.37 14.41
CA SER A 347 21.54 -39.88 14.55
C SER A 347 22.14 -39.54 13.18
N ILE A 348 22.91 -38.45 13.13
CA ILE A 348 23.74 -38.09 11.97
C ILE A 348 25.24 -38.32 12.24
N ARG A 349 25.59 -39.06 13.30
CA ARG A 349 26.98 -39.41 13.60
C ARG A 349 27.55 -40.31 12.50
N GLY A 350 28.64 -39.87 11.88
CA GLY A 350 29.37 -40.61 10.86
C GLY A 350 30.22 -39.66 10.03
N ASP A 351 30.78 -40.19 8.95
CA ASP A 351 31.61 -39.42 8.03
C ASP A 351 30.77 -38.46 7.18
N ILE A 352 31.37 -37.34 6.78
CA ILE A 352 30.79 -36.39 5.81
C ILE A 352 31.60 -36.50 4.52
N ALA A 353 30.95 -36.73 3.39
CA ALA A 353 31.62 -36.81 2.09
C ALA A 353 30.97 -35.89 1.06
N PHE A 354 31.78 -35.07 0.41
CA PHE A 354 31.47 -34.40 -0.85
C PHE A 354 31.92 -35.30 -1.99
N ASP A 355 30.99 -35.66 -2.87
CA ASP A 355 31.20 -36.57 -3.99
C ASP A 355 30.87 -35.84 -5.30
N HIS A 356 31.93 -35.48 -6.04
CA HIS A 356 31.88 -34.75 -7.32
C HIS A 356 30.94 -33.54 -7.31
N VAL A 357 31.06 -32.67 -6.29
CA VAL A 357 30.12 -31.57 -6.04
C VAL A 357 30.43 -30.35 -6.92
N ASP A 358 29.43 -29.94 -7.70
CA ASP A 358 29.40 -28.65 -8.40
C ASP A 358 28.42 -27.70 -7.72
N PHE A 359 28.82 -26.45 -7.53
CA PHE A 359 27.93 -25.43 -6.97
C PHE A 359 28.23 -24.02 -7.48
N TYR A 360 27.15 -23.26 -7.66
CA TYR A 360 27.17 -21.85 -8.00
C TYR A 360 25.93 -21.15 -7.40
N TYR A 361 26.10 -19.88 -7.01
CA TYR A 361 24.98 -19.04 -6.56
C TYR A 361 24.23 -18.40 -7.74
N GLU A 362 24.96 -18.14 -8.83
CA GLU A 362 24.52 -17.57 -10.10
C GLU A 362 25.03 -18.50 -11.21
N ASP A 363 24.19 -18.84 -12.20
CA ASP A 363 24.52 -19.84 -13.23
C ASP A 363 25.87 -19.56 -13.94
N ASP A 364 26.23 -18.29 -14.11
CA ASP A 364 27.43 -17.88 -14.83
C ASP A 364 28.70 -17.79 -13.97
N LYS A 365 28.63 -18.11 -12.67
CA LYS A 365 29.75 -17.95 -11.72
C LYS A 365 29.94 -19.21 -10.87
N PRO A 366 30.67 -20.23 -11.39
CA PRO A 366 31.00 -21.43 -10.62
C PRO A 366 31.82 -21.08 -9.38
N VAL A 367 31.41 -21.63 -8.22
CA VAL A 367 32.12 -21.47 -6.93
C VAL A 367 32.87 -22.74 -6.58
N LEU A 368 32.25 -23.90 -6.80
CA LEU A 368 32.86 -25.22 -6.66
C LEU A 368 32.65 -25.98 -7.98
N THR A 369 33.71 -26.63 -8.44
CA THR A 369 33.70 -27.49 -9.63
C THR A 369 34.39 -28.80 -9.29
N ASP A 370 33.68 -29.90 -9.48
CA ASP A 370 34.13 -31.27 -9.23
C ASP A 370 34.78 -31.49 -7.84
N PHE A 371 34.16 -30.90 -6.80
CA PHE A 371 34.75 -30.88 -5.46
C PHE A 371 34.54 -32.21 -4.73
N ASN A 372 35.64 -32.78 -4.22
CA ASN A 372 35.68 -34.04 -3.50
C ASN A 372 36.39 -33.87 -2.15
N LEU A 373 35.75 -34.28 -1.05
CA LEU A 373 36.31 -34.20 0.30
C LEU A 373 35.62 -35.20 1.22
N THR A 374 36.39 -36.01 1.95
CA THR A 374 35.88 -36.90 3.00
C THR A 374 36.42 -36.47 4.35
N ILE A 375 35.52 -36.25 5.30
CA ILE A 375 35.79 -35.87 6.69
C ILE A 375 35.38 -37.05 7.57
N LYS A 376 36.33 -37.70 8.24
CA LYS A 376 36.00 -38.84 9.09
C LYS A 376 35.43 -38.40 10.43
N GLN A 377 34.61 -39.26 11.02
CA GLN A 377 34.07 -39.03 12.35
C GLN A 377 35.19 -38.72 13.36
N GLY A 378 35.09 -37.56 14.02
CA GLY A 378 36.04 -37.11 15.04
C GLY A 378 37.24 -36.33 14.51
N GLU A 379 37.37 -36.16 13.19
CA GLU A 379 38.41 -35.32 12.61
C GLU A 379 38.05 -33.82 12.69
N THR A 380 39.07 -33.00 12.93
CA THR A 380 38.99 -31.55 12.84
C THR A 380 39.72 -31.11 11.57
N ILE A 381 38.99 -30.54 10.62
CA ILE A 381 39.54 -30.06 9.34
C ILE A 381 39.64 -28.53 9.35
N ALA A 382 40.77 -28.01 8.88
CA ALA A 382 40.96 -26.58 8.66
C ALA A 382 40.83 -26.24 7.17
N LEU A 383 39.90 -25.35 6.82
CA LEU A 383 39.73 -24.85 5.46
C LEU A 383 40.57 -23.58 5.26
N VAL A 384 41.60 -23.64 4.42
CA VAL A 384 42.55 -22.54 4.18
C VAL A 384 42.52 -22.14 2.71
N GLY A 385 42.53 -20.83 2.43
CA GLY A 385 42.57 -20.29 1.07
C GLY A 385 42.20 -18.81 0.99
N PRO A 386 42.39 -18.15 -0.16
CA PRO A 386 42.07 -16.73 -0.34
C PRO A 386 40.56 -16.47 -0.23
N THR A 387 40.17 -15.20 0.01
CA THR A 387 38.76 -14.78 -0.03
C THR A 387 38.15 -15.13 -1.39
N GLY A 388 36.94 -15.68 -1.41
CA GLY A 388 36.28 -16.13 -2.64
C GLY A 388 36.55 -17.60 -3.02
N ALA A 389 37.48 -18.31 -2.37
CA ALA A 389 37.77 -19.72 -2.66
C ALA A 389 36.69 -20.74 -2.23
N GLY A 390 35.44 -20.33 -2.00
CA GLY A 390 34.33 -21.24 -1.66
C GLY A 390 34.29 -21.77 -0.22
N LYS A 391 35.19 -21.32 0.69
CA LYS A 391 35.24 -21.81 2.09
C LYS A 391 33.91 -21.68 2.84
N SER A 392 33.28 -20.50 2.80
CA SER A 392 31.97 -20.27 3.44
C SER A 392 30.86 -21.06 2.74
N THR A 393 30.98 -21.28 1.43
CA THR A 393 30.05 -22.07 0.64
C THR A 393 30.04 -23.54 1.06
N LEU A 394 31.19 -24.13 1.39
CA LEU A 394 31.26 -25.49 1.93
C LEU A 394 30.45 -25.62 3.22
N VAL A 395 30.56 -24.65 4.14
CA VAL A 395 29.78 -24.63 5.39
C VAL A 395 28.27 -24.52 5.08
N ASN A 396 27.90 -23.61 4.17
CA ASN A 396 26.52 -23.42 3.75
C ASN A 396 25.90 -24.68 3.12
N LEU A 397 26.69 -25.43 2.35
CA LEU A 397 26.30 -26.69 1.75
C LEU A 397 26.13 -27.80 2.79
N ILE A 398 27.04 -27.93 3.76
CA ILE A 398 26.91 -28.92 4.86
C ILE A 398 25.64 -28.66 5.69
N CYS A 399 25.39 -27.39 6.02
CA CYS A 399 24.18 -26.98 6.73
C CYS A 399 22.91 -27.05 5.87
N ARG A 400 23.00 -27.43 4.60
CA ARG A 400 21.89 -27.46 3.63
C ARG A 400 21.11 -26.15 3.56
N PHE A 401 21.79 -25.02 3.75
CA PHE A 401 21.21 -23.70 3.42
C PHE A 401 21.12 -23.51 1.90
N TYR A 402 21.99 -24.22 1.18
CA TYR A 402 21.99 -24.38 -0.26
C TYR A 402 22.16 -25.86 -0.58
N GLU A 403 21.74 -26.25 -1.78
CA GLU A 403 21.95 -27.61 -2.30
C GLU A 403 22.90 -27.61 -3.50
N PRO A 404 23.73 -28.65 -3.67
CA PRO A 404 24.67 -28.75 -4.78
C PRO A 404 23.92 -28.84 -6.11
N LYS A 405 24.46 -28.24 -7.17
CA LYS A 405 23.81 -28.27 -8.50
C LYS A 405 24.04 -29.63 -9.18
N ASN A 406 25.26 -30.17 -9.07
CA ASN A 406 25.59 -31.56 -9.39
C ASN A 406 26.38 -32.21 -8.25
N GLY A 407 26.49 -33.55 -8.30
CA GLY A 407 27.13 -34.33 -7.25
C GLY A 407 26.24 -34.52 -6.02
N ARG A 408 26.82 -35.08 -4.95
CA ARG A 408 26.10 -35.43 -3.73
C ARG A 408 26.91 -35.10 -2.48
N ILE A 409 26.19 -34.79 -1.40
CA ILE A 409 26.77 -34.65 -0.07
C ILE A 409 26.18 -35.75 0.80
N LEU A 410 27.06 -36.60 1.34
CA LEU A 410 26.69 -37.74 2.16
C LEU A 410 26.99 -37.43 3.63
N ILE A 411 26.03 -37.69 4.51
CA ILE A 411 26.22 -37.66 5.96
C ILE A 411 25.94 -39.07 6.48
N ALA A 412 26.93 -39.68 7.14
CA ALA A 412 26.88 -41.08 7.58
C ALA A 412 26.52 -42.05 6.43
N GLY A 413 27.07 -41.78 5.23
CA GLY A 413 26.86 -42.59 4.02
C GLY A 413 25.50 -42.42 3.34
N ARG A 414 24.62 -41.53 3.82
CA ARG A 414 23.32 -41.23 3.20
C ARG A 414 23.32 -39.85 2.58
N ASP A 415 22.70 -39.70 1.41
CA ASP A 415 22.48 -38.38 0.82
C ASP A 415 21.65 -37.54 1.79
N TYR A 416 22.23 -36.42 2.24
CA TYR A 416 21.60 -35.52 3.21
C TYR A 416 20.26 -34.93 2.73
N ARG A 417 19.96 -34.98 1.41
CA ARG A 417 18.67 -34.56 0.84
C ARG A 417 17.51 -35.47 1.26
N THR A 418 17.82 -36.72 1.58
CA THR A 418 16.86 -37.72 2.09
C THR A 418 16.56 -37.55 3.58
N LEU A 419 17.26 -36.65 4.26
CA LEU A 419 17.04 -36.31 5.65
C LEU A 419 16.14 -35.08 5.75
N THR A 420 15.36 -34.97 6.82
CA THR A 420 14.60 -33.74 7.06
C THR A 420 15.54 -32.59 7.45
N LEU A 421 15.22 -31.36 7.03
CA LEU A 421 15.96 -30.14 7.40
C LEU A 421 16.07 -30.00 8.92
N HIS A 422 14.98 -30.25 9.64
CA HIS A 422 14.97 -30.26 11.10
C HIS A 422 15.98 -31.26 11.68
N ALA A 423 16.09 -32.45 11.09
CA ALA A 423 17.02 -33.46 11.59
C ALA A 423 18.50 -33.07 11.42
N ILE A 424 18.82 -32.36 10.33
CA ILE A 424 20.15 -31.80 10.08
C ILE A 424 20.43 -30.64 11.05
N HIS A 425 19.56 -29.63 11.08
CA HIS A 425 19.79 -28.39 11.84
C HIS A 425 19.76 -28.58 13.37
N SER A 426 19.01 -29.56 13.88
CA SER A 426 19.00 -29.89 15.31
C SER A 426 20.29 -30.57 15.80
N ARG A 427 21.14 -31.05 14.90
CA ARG A 427 22.32 -31.87 15.22
C ARG A 427 23.64 -31.28 14.72
N ILE A 428 23.61 -30.25 13.87
CA ILE A 428 24.80 -29.50 13.44
C ILE A 428 24.88 -28.19 14.24
N GLY A 429 26.02 -27.99 14.91
CA GLY A 429 26.35 -26.71 15.55
C GLY A 429 27.08 -25.78 14.59
N MET A 430 26.75 -24.49 14.62
CA MET A 430 27.41 -23.46 13.82
C MET A 430 27.84 -22.30 14.72
N VAL A 431 29.07 -21.84 14.55
CA VAL A 431 29.58 -20.61 15.18
C VAL A 431 29.99 -19.65 14.06
N LEU A 432 29.28 -18.53 13.96
CA LEU A 432 29.51 -17.51 12.95
C LEU A 432 30.72 -16.63 13.31
N GLN A 433 31.39 -16.08 12.30
CA GLN A 433 32.49 -15.12 12.49
C GLN A 433 32.04 -13.90 13.30
N THR A 434 30.83 -13.41 13.02
CA THR A 434 30.14 -12.39 13.81
C THR A 434 28.86 -13.01 14.37
N PRO A 435 28.83 -13.40 15.65
CA PRO A 435 27.63 -13.96 16.26
C PRO A 435 26.50 -12.92 16.29
N HIS A 436 25.28 -13.37 16.06
CA HIS A 436 24.10 -12.53 16.24
C HIS A 436 23.60 -12.67 17.68
N LEU A 437 23.44 -11.55 18.37
CA LEU A 437 22.86 -11.49 19.71
C LEU A 437 21.47 -10.86 19.61
N PHE A 438 20.48 -11.55 20.16
CA PHE A 438 19.12 -11.04 20.27
C PHE A 438 19.02 -10.10 21.48
N SER A 439 18.10 -9.14 21.38
CA SER A 439 17.75 -8.30 22.53
C SER A 439 17.20 -9.16 23.66
N GLY A 440 17.81 -9.07 24.83
CA GLY A 440 17.49 -9.92 25.98
C GLY A 440 18.68 -10.03 26.93
N THR A 441 18.57 -10.95 27.87
CA THR A 441 19.67 -11.26 28.80
C THR A 441 20.73 -12.14 28.13
N VAL A 442 21.92 -12.19 28.73
CA VAL A 442 22.97 -13.14 28.34
C VAL A 442 22.45 -14.58 28.46
N MET A 443 21.70 -14.88 29.53
CA MET A 443 21.13 -16.21 29.75
C MET A 443 20.15 -16.62 28.65
N GLU A 444 19.27 -15.71 28.23
CA GLU A 444 18.32 -15.95 27.13
C GLU A 444 19.03 -16.24 25.80
N ASN A 445 20.12 -15.50 25.51
CA ASN A 445 20.93 -15.74 24.32
C ASN A 445 21.66 -17.10 24.37
N LEU A 446 22.20 -17.49 25.54
CA LEU A 446 22.87 -18.79 25.70
C LEU A 446 21.91 -19.97 25.56
N ARG A 447 20.65 -19.83 26.01
CA ARG A 447 19.61 -20.86 25.95
C ARG A 447 18.82 -20.86 24.64
N TYR A 448 19.16 -19.99 23.68
CA TYR A 448 18.38 -19.80 22.46
C TYR A 448 18.21 -21.10 21.64
N GLY A 449 19.25 -21.94 21.58
CA GLY A 449 19.20 -23.25 20.90
C GLY A 449 18.49 -24.36 21.68
N ARG A 450 18.30 -24.20 22.99
CA ARG A 450 17.59 -25.15 23.87
C ARG A 450 17.08 -24.41 25.11
N LEU A 451 15.80 -24.04 25.06
CA LEU A 451 15.18 -23.15 26.06
C LEU A 451 15.21 -23.69 27.49
N ASP A 452 15.28 -25.02 27.65
CA ASP A 452 15.31 -25.71 28.96
C ASP A 452 16.73 -26.07 29.44
N ALA A 453 17.78 -25.64 28.73
CA ALA A 453 19.17 -25.94 29.10
C ALA A 453 19.58 -25.34 30.44
#